data_AF-A0A2E2PYH8-F1
#
_entry.id   AF-A0A2E2PYH8-F1
#
_cell.length_a   1.000
_cell.length_b   1.000
_cell.length_c   1.000
_cell.angle_alpha   90.00
_cell.angle_beta   90.00
_cell.angle_gamma   90.00
#
_symmetry.space_group_name_H-M   'P 1'
#
loop_
_entity.id
_entity.type
_entity.pdbx_description
1 polymer ?
#
loop_
_entity_poly.entity_id
_entity_poly.type
_entity_poly.pdbx_seq_one_letter_code
_entity_poly.pdbx_strand_id
1 'polypeptide(L)'
;MLRLALAVVSGLVLSLTFEPVAWPVLLPVAVAGFFATVHGVRARRGLALGLAFGAAFYLTHIWWMRAVAVPAWIGLSALETLFYGLAGAAVAALTRHAPTRRWWPVWGAAAWTTAEVVRSGWPFSGMPWGRLAFAVVDTPVAPLLPWVGMVGVSFLLALASACVAHLVLTRARSWRADTAVLLGLVAGATLAGLAPYDAGDPSGTATVAAVQGDVPGPGNDVLFDHRQVTRNHVEETVRLADAVAAGEQPRPDLVVWPENSTAVDPFLDAETNQGIERAVAAIGVPVLVGAIVDDGPEHVLNQGIVWDPVTGPGERYTKWHPVPYGEYIPFRQYLDVNFGELARIRRDMRAGDRTEPLEVGPIRLADAICFDVAYDDGLHAQVREGAELLTVQTSNATFIFTDQVDQQFAITRLRAIEAGKWLVVASTNGRSGIIAPDGRVVETVDRRTTATMLAEVELLPGVSPGIHLTPWVTRGVVGLTLLGLLLVLIASGAVTRRSRTVAPEYADAPS
;
A
#
# COMPACT_ATOMS: atom_id res chain seq x y z
N MET A 1 -16.58 26.94 -13.49
CA MET A 1 -17.04 26.86 -12.10
C MET A 1 -17.66 25.50 -11.78
N LEU A 2 -18.79 25.09 -12.38
CA LEU A 2 -19.42 23.79 -12.04
C LEU A 2 -18.50 22.55 -12.10
N ARG A 3 -17.75 22.36 -13.20
CA ARG A 3 -16.79 21.23 -13.32
C ARG A 3 -15.68 21.26 -12.27
N LEU A 4 -15.25 22.45 -11.86
CA LEU A 4 -14.21 22.60 -10.85
C LEU A 4 -14.76 22.23 -9.46
N ALA A 5 -15.95 22.73 -9.12
CA ALA A 5 -16.64 22.36 -7.89
C ALA A 5 -16.90 20.85 -7.81
N LEU A 6 -17.37 20.24 -8.90
CA LEU A 6 -17.57 18.79 -8.96
C LEU A 6 -16.25 18.01 -8.83
N ALA A 7 -15.15 18.48 -9.40
CA ALA A 7 -13.85 17.83 -9.25
C ALA A 7 -13.38 17.87 -7.79
N VAL A 8 -13.50 19.01 -7.11
CA VAL A 8 -13.17 19.15 -5.69
C VAL A 8 -14.05 18.25 -4.83
N VAL A 9 -15.38 18.30 -5.01
CA VAL A 9 -16.33 17.45 -4.26
C VAL A 9 -16.02 15.96 -4.50
N SER A 10 -15.73 15.57 -5.74
CA SER A 10 -15.39 14.17 -6.05
C SER A 10 -14.11 13.72 -5.33
N GLY A 11 -13.10 14.57 -5.22
CA GLY A 11 -11.87 14.27 -4.47
C GLY A 11 -12.11 14.12 -2.97
N LEU A 12 -12.92 15.01 -2.38
CA LEU A 12 -13.33 14.90 -0.97
C LEU A 12 -14.17 13.66 -0.71
N VAL A 13 -15.09 13.31 -1.63
CA VAL A 13 -15.91 12.10 -1.49
C VAL A 13 -15.05 10.85 -1.61
N LEU A 14 -14.01 10.86 -2.47
CA LEU A 14 -13.08 9.73 -2.55
C LEU A 14 -12.34 9.51 -1.24
N SER A 15 -11.94 10.55 -0.49
CA SER A 15 -11.25 10.36 0.79
C SER A 15 -12.13 9.67 1.85
N LEU A 16 -13.45 9.83 1.77
CA LEU A 16 -14.41 9.15 2.67
C LEU A 16 -14.51 7.63 2.41
N THR A 17 -13.97 7.15 1.29
CA THR A 17 -14.00 5.71 0.96
C THR A 17 -12.92 4.92 1.70
N PHE A 18 -11.92 5.61 2.24
CA PHE A 18 -10.83 5.02 3.02
C PHE A 18 -11.12 5.16 4.52
N GLU A 19 -10.37 4.40 5.32
CA GLU A 19 -10.33 4.61 6.76
C GLU A 19 -9.98 6.09 7.09
N PRO A 20 -10.62 6.67 8.12
CA PRO A 20 -11.43 6.01 9.16
C PRO A 20 -12.94 5.95 8.84
N VAL A 21 -13.38 6.55 7.73
CA VAL A 21 -14.82 6.64 7.39
C VAL A 21 -15.29 5.35 6.72
N ALA A 22 -14.45 4.78 5.86
CA ALA A 22 -14.66 3.48 5.22
C ALA A 22 -16.06 3.34 4.57
N TRP A 23 -16.45 4.31 3.73
CA TRP A 23 -17.70 4.25 2.93
C TRP A 23 -17.42 3.89 1.46
N PRO A 24 -17.05 2.64 1.16
CA PRO A 24 -16.61 2.22 -0.18
C PRO A 24 -17.70 2.33 -1.25
N VAL A 25 -18.97 2.34 -0.86
CA VAL A 25 -20.10 2.57 -1.78
C VAL A 25 -20.00 3.90 -2.54
N LEU A 26 -19.28 4.88 -1.99
CA LEU A 26 -19.07 6.19 -2.62
C LEU A 26 -17.97 6.16 -3.68
N LEU A 27 -17.10 5.14 -3.71
CA LEU A 27 -15.94 5.08 -4.59
C LEU A 27 -16.33 5.15 -6.08
N PRO A 28 -17.28 4.34 -6.59
CA PRO A 28 -17.63 4.41 -8.00
C PRO A 28 -18.20 5.79 -8.40
N VAL A 29 -18.91 6.44 -7.48
CA VAL A 29 -19.52 7.76 -7.71
C VAL A 29 -18.46 8.86 -7.71
N ALA A 30 -17.52 8.83 -6.76
CA ALA A 30 -16.43 9.79 -6.66
C ALA A 30 -15.53 9.76 -7.91
N VAL A 31 -15.10 8.56 -8.31
CA VAL A 31 -14.22 8.38 -9.47
C VAL A 31 -14.98 8.65 -10.78
N ALA A 32 -16.28 8.30 -10.87
CA ALA A 32 -17.12 8.70 -12.00
C ALA A 32 -17.26 10.23 -12.11
N GLY A 33 -17.35 10.93 -10.96
CA GLY A 33 -17.35 12.38 -10.87
C GLY A 33 -16.08 12.99 -11.47
N PHE A 34 -14.89 12.47 -11.11
CA PHE A 34 -13.62 12.84 -11.75
C PHE A 34 -13.70 12.67 -13.27
N PHE A 35 -14.04 11.47 -13.76
CA PHE A 35 -14.12 11.19 -15.19
C PHE A 35 -15.09 12.14 -15.91
N ALA A 36 -16.25 12.43 -15.33
CA ALA A 36 -17.24 13.35 -15.89
C ALA A 36 -16.72 14.79 -15.98
N THR A 37 -15.91 15.24 -15.02
CA THR A 37 -15.35 16.61 -15.04
C THR A 37 -14.36 16.80 -16.18
N VAL A 38 -13.51 15.79 -16.44
CA VAL A 38 -12.45 15.84 -17.47
C VAL A 38 -12.92 15.39 -18.86
N HIS A 39 -14.08 14.74 -18.95
CA HIS A 39 -14.62 14.28 -20.24
C HIS A 39 -14.84 15.43 -21.23
N GLY A 40 -14.25 15.29 -22.42
CA GLY A 40 -14.43 16.20 -23.55
C GLY A 40 -13.73 17.56 -23.45
N VAL A 41 -12.89 17.81 -22.45
CA VAL A 41 -12.12 19.08 -22.33
C VAL A 41 -10.74 18.99 -22.98
N ARG A 42 -10.12 20.14 -23.25
CA ARG A 42 -8.72 20.17 -23.69
C ARG A 42 -7.80 19.61 -22.59
N ALA A 43 -6.72 18.93 -22.95
CA ALA A 43 -5.77 18.32 -22.00
C ALA A 43 -5.28 19.29 -20.91
N ARG A 44 -4.98 20.56 -21.26
CA ARG A 44 -4.61 21.61 -20.27
C ARG A 44 -5.69 21.88 -19.23
N ARG A 45 -6.97 21.79 -19.60
CA ARG A 45 -8.10 21.92 -18.67
C ARG A 45 -8.32 20.62 -17.89
N GLY A 46 -8.07 19.47 -18.51
CA GLY A 46 -8.04 18.17 -17.82
C GLY A 46 -6.99 18.16 -16.70
N LEU A 47 -5.79 18.69 -16.98
CA LEU A 47 -4.73 18.92 -15.99
C LEU A 47 -5.24 19.73 -14.80
N ALA A 48 -5.78 20.92 -15.03
CA ALA A 48 -6.26 21.78 -13.95
C ALA A 48 -7.39 21.15 -13.12
N LEU A 49 -8.32 20.42 -13.76
CA LEU A 49 -9.40 19.73 -13.06
C LEU A 49 -8.88 18.52 -12.27
N GLY A 50 -7.93 17.77 -12.82
CA GLY A 50 -7.28 16.67 -12.13
C GLY A 50 -6.44 17.12 -10.95
N LEU A 51 -5.75 18.27 -11.06
CA LEU A 51 -5.06 18.90 -9.94
C LEU A 51 -6.04 19.32 -8.84
N ALA A 52 -7.20 19.89 -9.19
CA ALA A 52 -8.20 20.27 -8.20
C ALA A 52 -8.80 19.05 -7.48
N PHE A 53 -9.06 17.97 -8.22
CA PHE A 53 -9.49 16.69 -7.65
C PHE A 53 -8.43 16.10 -6.73
N GLY A 54 -7.19 15.99 -7.21
CA GLY A 54 -6.08 15.39 -6.47
C GLY A 54 -5.74 16.18 -5.20
N ALA A 55 -5.78 17.52 -5.27
CA ALA A 55 -5.56 18.37 -4.10
C ALA A 55 -6.63 18.13 -3.03
N ALA A 56 -7.90 18.09 -3.43
CA ALA A 56 -9.00 17.82 -2.51
C ALA A 56 -8.87 16.43 -1.86
N PHE A 57 -8.49 15.42 -2.64
CA PHE A 57 -8.28 14.07 -2.15
C PHE A 57 -7.07 13.98 -1.20
N TYR A 58 -5.86 14.32 -1.65
CA TYR A 58 -4.64 14.10 -0.86
C TYR A 58 -4.50 15.02 0.35
N LEU A 59 -4.88 16.30 0.24
CA LEU A 59 -4.84 17.17 1.42
C LEU A 59 -5.74 16.62 2.54
N THR A 60 -6.81 15.90 2.19
CA THR A 60 -7.71 15.28 3.17
C THR A 60 -7.22 13.89 3.59
N HIS A 61 -6.91 13.03 2.62
CA HIS A 61 -6.67 11.60 2.85
C HIS A 61 -5.38 11.33 3.63
N ILE A 62 -4.31 12.08 3.35
CA ILE A 62 -3.02 11.97 4.05
C ILE A 62 -2.83 13.08 5.09
N TRP A 63 -3.93 13.61 5.64
CA TRP A 63 -3.88 14.64 6.69
C TRP A 63 -3.05 14.21 7.90
N TRP A 64 -3.00 12.91 8.18
CA TRP A 64 -2.15 12.31 9.21
C TRP A 64 -0.66 12.65 9.07
N MET A 65 -0.18 12.98 7.86
CA MET A 65 1.22 13.35 7.61
C MET A 65 1.64 14.62 8.36
N ARG A 66 0.67 15.41 8.86
CA ARG A 66 0.94 16.54 9.76
C ARG A 66 1.58 16.13 11.09
N ALA A 67 1.45 14.86 11.49
CA ALA A 67 2.12 14.31 12.67
C ALA A 67 3.65 14.26 12.49
N VAL A 68 4.14 14.14 11.24
CA VAL A 68 5.56 14.29 10.92
C VAL A 68 5.89 15.78 10.82
N ALA A 69 5.31 16.47 9.84
CA ALA A 69 5.47 17.91 9.68
C ALA A 69 4.41 18.48 8.72
N VAL A 70 3.89 19.68 9.01
CA VAL A 70 2.96 20.38 8.11
C VAL A 70 3.54 20.63 6.71
N PRO A 71 4.82 21.07 6.55
CA PRO A 71 5.43 21.20 5.23
C PRO A 71 5.53 19.87 4.48
N ALA A 72 5.81 18.76 5.17
CA ALA A 72 5.88 17.43 4.56
C ALA A 72 4.52 17.00 4.02
N TRP A 73 3.45 17.20 4.80
CA TRP A 73 2.07 16.95 4.36
C TRP A 73 1.71 17.75 3.10
N ILE A 74 2.01 19.06 3.07
CA ILE A 74 1.72 19.91 1.91
C ILE A 74 2.56 19.49 0.69
N GLY A 75 3.86 19.25 0.90
CA GLY A 75 4.79 18.87 -0.17
C GLY A 75 4.43 17.54 -0.80
N LEU A 76 4.17 16.52 0.02
CA LEU A 76 3.73 15.21 -0.45
C LEU A 76 2.37 15.32 -1.14
N SER A 77 1.39 15.99 -0.54
CA SER A 77 0.08 16.19 -1.17
C SER A 77 0.17 16.87 -2.53
N ALA A 78 1.06 17.84 -2.69
CA ALA A 78 1.28 18.54 -3.96
C ALA A 78 1.90 17.63 -5.02
N LEU A 79 2.89 16.82 -4.65
CA LEU A 79 3.49 15.83 -5.54
C LEU A 79 2.47 14.79 -5.97
N GLU A 80 1.73 14.22 -5.02
CA GLU A 80 0.71 13.20 -5.27
C GLU A 80 -0.45 13.73 -6.13
N THR A 81 -0.82 15.00 -5.94
CA THR A 81 -1.80 15.71 -6.75
C THR A 81 -1.39 15.83 -8.22
N LEU A 82 -0.10 15.97 -8.52
CA LEU A 82 0.39 16.10 -9.89
C LEU A 82 0.00 14.90 -10.75
N PHE A 83 0.06 13.68 -10.20
CA PHE A 83 -0.32 12.46 -10.91
C PHE A 83 -1.81 12.45 -11.31
N TYR A 84 -2.71 12.96 -10.46
CA TYR A 84 -4.12 13.15 -10.82
C TYR A 84 -4.32 14.24 -11.87
N GLY A 85 -3.49 15.28 -11.85
CA GLY A 85 -3.41 16.25 -12.94
C GLY A 85 -3.04 15.59 -14.28
N LEU A 86 -1.97 14.78 -14.29
CA LEU A 86 -1.51 14.06 -15.48
C LEU A 86 -2.56 13.06 -15.98
N ALA A 87 -3.19 12.31 -15.07
CA ALA A 87 -4.32 11.44 -15.39
C ALA A 87 -5.48 12.22 -16.01
N GLY A 88 -5.84 13.37 -15.42
CA GLY A 88 -6.89 14.24 -15.95
C GLY A 88 -6.59 14.76 -17.35
N ALA A 89 -5.32 15.11 -17.63
CA ALA A 89 -4.87 15.51 -18.96
C ALA A 89 -4.95 14.35 -19.98
N ALA A 90 -4.50 13.16 -19.59
CA ALA A 90 -4.54 11.95 -20.41
C ALA A 90 -5.98 11.56 -20.76
N VAL A 91 -6.87 11.44 -19.77
CA VAL A 91 -8.29 11.13 -19.98
C VAL A 91 -8.97 12.19 -20.86
N ALA A 92 -8.70 13.48 -20.61
CA ALA A 92 -9.26 14.56 -21.42
C ALA A 92 -8.83 14.46 -22.90
N ALA A 93 -7.60 14.00 -23.18
CA ALA A 93 -7.15 13.69 -24.52
C ALA A 93 -7.90 12.46 -25.08
N LEU A 94 -7.90 11.34 -24.36
CA LEU A 94 -8.50 10.07 -24.79
C LEU A 94 -10.00 10.17 -25.09
N THR A 95 -10.73 11.06 -24.42
CA THR A 95 -12.18 11.24 -24.63
C THR A 95 -12.54 12.08 -25.86
N ARG A 96 -11.59 12.81 -26.47
CA ARG A 96 -11.89 13.78 -27.54
C ARG A 96 -11.65 13.26 -28.96
N HIS A 97 -10.78 12.28 -29.14
CA HIS A 97 -10.35 11.85 -30.47
C HIS A 97 -11.07 10.58 -30.92
N ALA A 98 -11.46 10.55 -32.19
CA ALA A 98 -12.28 9.47 -32.76
C ALA A 98 -11.76 8.03 -32.49
N PRO A 99 -10.44 7.72 -32.53
CA PRO A 99 -9.95 6.36 -32.31
C PRO A 99 -10.26 5.80 -30.92
N THR A 100 -10.29 6.67 -29.92
CA THR A 100 -10.43 6.28 -28.50
C THR A 100 -11.79 6.67 -27.92
N ARG A 101 -12.55 7.55 -28.59
CA ARG A 101 -13.79 8.16 -28.06
C ARG A 101 -14.90 7.17 -27.71
N ARG A 102 -15.08 6.08 -28.47
CA ARG A 102 -16.15 5.08 -28.17
C ARG A 102 -15.80 4.24 -26.94
N TRP A 103 -14.54 3.84 -26.83
CA TRP A 103 -14.03 2.95 -25.79
C TRP A 103 -13.25 3.69 -24.70
N TRP A 104 -13.52 5.00 -24.54
CA TRP A 104 -12.83 5.84 -23.57
C TRP A 104 -12.91 5.31 -22.13
N PRO A 105 -13.95 4.56 -21.68
CA PRO A 105 -13.94 4.02 -20.32
C PRO A 105 -12.74 3.09 -20.05
N VAL A 106 -12.38 2.25 -21.03
CA VAL A 106 -11.24 1.34 -20.92
C VAL A 106 -9.93 2.12 -20.90
N TRP A 107 -9.75 3.06 -21.84
CA TRP A 107 -8.57 3.90 -21.88
C TRP A 107 -8.44 4.80 -20.65
N GLY A 108 -9.57 5.29 -20.13
CA GLY A 108 -9.62 6.16 -18.95
C GLY A 108 -9.29 5.40 -17.67
N ALA A 109 -9.80 4.18 -17.52
CA ALA A 109 -9.42 3.28 -16.44
C ALA A 109 -7.94 2.93 -16.49
N ALA A 110 -7.41 2.58 -17.68
CA ALA A 110 -5.98 2.32 -17.87
C ALA A 110 -5.14 3.55 -17.48
N ALA A 111 -5.54 4.75 -17.88
CA ALA A 111 -4.85 5.99 -17.55
C ALA A 111 -4.86 6.30 -16.04
N TRP A 112 -5.98 6.05 -15.37
CA TRP A 112 -6.07 6.15 -13.90
C TRP A 112 -5.11 5.16 -13.24
N THR A 113 -5.20 3.88 -13.56
CA THR A 113 -4.35 2.84 -12.96
C THR A 113 -2.88 3.05 -13.28
N THR A 114 -2.55 3.56 -14.46
CA THR A 114 -1.19 3.96 -14.82
C THR A 114 -0.67 5.08 -13.91
N ALA A 115 -1.50 6.07 -13.59
CA ALA A 115 -1.12 7.11 -12.64
C ALA A 115 -0.89 6.56 -11.23
N GLU A 116 -1.72 5.61 -10.77
CA GLU A 116 -1.48 4.90 -9.51
C GLU A 116 -0.16 4.12 -9.53
N VAL A 117 0.08 3.32 -10.57
CA VAL A 117 1.31 2.52 -10.72
C VAL A 117 2.55 3.41 -10.70
N VAL A 118 2.58 4.47 -11.51
CA VAL A 118 3.75 5.34 -11.62
C VAL A 118 4.01 6.04 -10.29
N ARG A 119 2.96 6.58 -9.65
CA ARG A 119 3.05 7.24 -8.35
C ARG A 119 3.49 6.29 -7.24
N SER A 120 3.07 5.02 -7.31
CA SER A 120 3.44 3.99 -6.34
C SER A 120 4.91 3.58 -6.41
N GLY A 121 5.59 3.81 -7.54
CA GLY A 121 7.00 3.44 -7.75
C GLY A 121 7.96 4.62 -7.97
N TRP A 122 7.47 5.83 -8.20
CA TRP A 122 8.29 6.99 -8.54
C TRP A 122 7.64 8.32 -8.11
N PRO A 123 8.44 9.30 -7.63
CA PRO A 123 9.88 9.26 -7.37
C PRO A 123 10.23 8.61 -6.01
N PHE A 124 11.51 8.29 -5.79
CA PHE A 124 12.03 7.83 -4.49
C PHE A 124 11.32 6.58 -3.94
N SER A 125 11.21 5.54 -4.77
CA SER A 125 10.39 4.34 -4.54
C SER A 125 8.87 4.57 -4.56
N GLY A 126 8.40 5.82 -4.59
CA GLY A 126 7.00 6.18 -4.77
C GLY A 126 6.18 6.17 -3.48
N MET A 127 4.88 6.42 -3.62
CA MET A 127 3.89 6.49 -2.54
C MET A 127 2.65 5.71 -2.96
N PRO A 128 2.49 4.43 -2.58
CA PRO A 128 1.32 3.63 -3.00
C PRO A 128 0.00 4.04 -2.34
N TRP A 129 0.06 4.84 -1.28
CA TRP A 129 -1.10 5.20 -0.46
C TRP A 129 -2.24 5.82 -1.29
N GLY A 130 -3.50 5.51 -0.96
CA GLY A 130 -4.67 6.04 -1.67
C GLY A 130 -4.98 5.37 -3.02
N ARG A 131 -4.40 4.20 -3.33
CA ARG A 131 -4.86 3.34 -4.44
C ARG A 131 -6.31 2.92 -4.22
N LEU A 132 -7.11 2.83 -5.29
CA LEU A 132 -8.52 2.41 -5.17
C LEU A 132 -8.67 1.02 -4.52
N ALA A 133 -7.73 0.10 -4.77
CA ALA A 133 -7.74 -1.22 -4.13
C ALA A 133 -7.63 -1.18 -2.60
N PHE A 134 -7.08 -0.10 -2.01
CA PHE A 134 -6.98 0.03 -0.55
C PHE A 134 -8.29 0.39 0.14
N ALA A 135 -9.32 0.76 -0.61
CA ALA A 135 -10.63 1.11 -0.06
C ALA A 135 -11.61 -0.07 0.01
N VAL A 136 -11.22 -1.29 -0.41
CA VAL A 136 -12.18 -2.37 -0.67
C VAL A 136 -12.21 -3.51 0.35
N VAL A 137 -11.45 -3.43 1.45
CA VAL A 137 -11.21 -4.56 2.37
C VAL A 137 -12.50 -5.24 2.87
N ASP A 138 -13.52 -4.46 3.23
CA ASP A 138 -14.81 -4.97 3.72
C ASP A 138 -15.90 -4.93 2.64
N THR A 139 -15.55 -5.27 1.41
CA THR A 139 -16.49 -5.23 0.28
C THR A 139 -16.52 -6.53 -0.52
N PRO A 140 -17.58 -6.78 -1.30
CA PRO A 140 -17.65 -7.90 -2.24
C PRO A 140 -16.56 -7.89 -3.33
N VAL A 141 -15.76 -6.82 -3.43
CA VAL A 141 -14.65 -6.71 -4.39
C VAL A 141 -13.35 -7.28 -3.81
N ALA A 142 -13.17 -7.30 -2.48
CA ALA A 142 -11.94 -7.80 -1.85
C ALA A 142 -11.56 -9.23 -2.27
N PRO A 143 -12.51 -10.18 -2.40
CA PRO A 143 -12.22 -11.53 -2.88
C PRO A 143 -11.64 -11.63 -4.30
N LEU A 144 -11.56 -10.53 -5.06
CA LEU A 144 -10.85 -10.49 -6.35
C LEU A 144 -9.33 -10.35 -6.21
N LEU A 145 -8.82 -9.91 -5.06
CA LEU A 145 -7.39 -9.68 -4.84
C LEU A 145 -6.53 -10.92 -5.14
N PRO A 146 -6.86 -12.15 -4.68
CA PRO A 146 -6.09 -13.34 -5.00
C PRO A 146 -6.05 -13.64 -6.51
N TRP A 147 -7.01 -13.13 -7.29
CA TRP A 147 -7.14 -13.46 -8.71
C TRP A 147 -6.45 -12.46 -9.62
N VAL A 148 -6.58 -11.16 -9.33
CA VAL A 148 -6.10 -10.09 -10.23
C VAL A 148 -5.10 -9.12 -9.58
N GLY A 149 -4.81 -9.32 -8.29
CA GLY A 149 -3.93 -8.45 -7.51
C GLY A 149 -4.50 -7.05 -7.30
N MET A 150 -3.82 -6.25 -6.49
CA MET A 150 -4.27 -4.89 -6.19
C MET A 150 -4.33 -3.98 -7.43
N VAL A 151 -3.37 -4.11 -8.36
CA VAL A 151 -3.39 -3.32 -9.61
C VAL A 151 -4.62 -3.67 -10.47
N GLY A 152 -4.96 -4.96 -10.56
CA GLY A 152 -6.15 -5.41 -11.28
C GLY A 152 -7.44 -4.92 -10.65
N VAL A 153 -7.55 -5.00 -9.32
CA VAL A 153 -8.70 -4.46 -8.58
C VAL A 153 -8.85 -2.95 -8.80
N SER A 154 -7.77 -2.18 -8.68
CA SER A 154 -7.78 -0.74 -9.00
C SER A 154 -8.27 -0.47 -10.42
N PHE A 155 -7.82 -1.25 -11.41
CA PHE A 155 -8.30 -1.13 -12.79
C PHE A 155 -9.79 -1.43 -12.94
N LEU A 156 -10.29 -2.50 -12.32
CA LEU A 156 -11.71 -2.87 -12.39
C LEU A 156 -12.61 -1.80 -11.75
N LEU A 157 -12.19 -1.23 -10.61
CA LEU A 157 -12.89 -0.13 -9.94
C LEU A 157 -12.91 1.14 -10.80
N ALA A 158 -11.76 1.51 -11.39
CA ALA A 158 -11.67 2.64 -12.30
C ALA A 158 -12.52 2.41 -13.56
N LEU A 159 -12.57 1.19 -14.10
CA LEU A 159 -13.38 0.82 -15.25
C LEU A 159 -14.87 0.89 -14.95
N ALA A 160 -15.33 0.34 -13.82
CA ALA A 160 -16.71 0.46 -13.38
C ALA A 160 -17.12 1.94 -13.26
N SER A 161 -16.28 2.75 -12.62
CA SER A 161 -16.50 4.19 -12.44
C SER A 161 -16.55 4.95 -13.78
N ALA A 162 -15.64 4.63 -14.71
CA ALA A 162 -15.64 5.22 -16.03
C ALA A 162 -16.89 4.82 -16.84
N CYS A 163 -17.37 3.59 -16.68
CA CYS A 163 -18.61 3.12 -17.29
C CYS A 163 -19.84 3.85 -16.71
N VAL A 164 -19.90 4.07 -15.39
CA VAL A 164 -20.94 4.87 -14.74
C VAL A 164 -20.97 6.28 -15.33
N ALA A 165 -19.81 6.94 -15.41
CA ALA A 165 -19.69 8.26 -16.05
C ALA A 165 -20.12 8.21 -17.53
N HIS A 166 -19.74 7.15 -18.26
CA HIS A 166 -20.08 7.01 -19.67
C HIS A 166 -21.59 6.89 -19.90
N LEU A 167 -22.31 6.11 -19.10
CA LEU A 167 -23.76 5.96 -19.19
C LEU A 167 -24.49 7.29 -18.98
N VAL A 168 -24.01 8.11 -18.05
CA VAL A 168 -24.55 9.44 -17.76
C VAL A 168 -24.30 10.42 -18.91
N LEU A 169 -23.11 10.36 -19.52
CA LEU A 169 -22.67 11.36 -20.50
C LEU A 169 -23.07 11.02 -21.95
N THR A 170 -23.22 9.74 -22.29
CA THR A 170 -23.52 9.31 -23.66
C THR A 170 -25.01 9.36 -23.98
N ARG A 171 -25.34 9.81 -25.20
CA ARG A 171 -26.71 9.77 -25.76
C ARG A 171 -26.89 8.68 -26.82
N ALA A 172 -25.81 8.05 -27.27
CA ALA A 172 -25.85 7.02 -28.30
C ALA A 172 -26.28 5.68 -27.70
N ARG A 173 -27.39 5.10 -28.20
CA ARG A 173 -27.92 3.83 -27.69
C ARG A 173 -26.93 2.65 -27.83
N SER A 174 -26.21 2.56 -28.95
CA SER A 174 -25.21 1.52 -29.16
C SER A 174 -24.07 1.59 -28.15
N TRP A 175 -23.61 2.78 -27.78
CA TRP A 175 -22.53 2.95 -26.81
C TRP A 175 -23.00 2.62 -25.39
N ARG A 176 -24.28 2.87 -25.08
CA ARG A 176 -24.88 2.42 -23.81
C ARG A 176 -24.93 0.90 -23.72
N ALA A 177 -25.27 0.22 -24.83
CA ALA A 177 -25.26 -1.25 -24.87
C ALA A 177 -23.84 -1.80 -24.63
N ASP A 178 -22.82 -1.29 -25.33
CA ASP A 178 -21.42 -1.69 -25.09
C ASP A 178 -20.99 -1.47 -23.63
N THR A 179 -21.41 -0.35 -23.05
CA THR A 179 -21.08 -0.01 -21.65
C THR A 179 -21.79 -0.91 -20.65
N ALA A 180 -23.05 -1.28 -20.93
CA ALA A 180 -23.78 -2.24 -20.11
C ALA A 180 -23.12 -3.63 -20.17
N VAL A 181 -22.60 -4.04 -21.33
CA VAL A 181 -21.81 -5.27 -21.45
C VAL A 181 -20.53 -5.19 -20.62
N LEU A 182 -19.77 -4.09 -20.70
CA LEU A 182 -18.58 -3.90 -19.87
C LEU A 182 -18.90 -3.96 -18.37
N LEU A 183 -19.96 -3.29 -17.92
CA LEU A 183 -20.41 -3.38 -16.53
C LEU A 183 -20.85 -4.78 -16.15
N GLY A 184 -21.55 -5.48 -17.05
CA GLY A 184 -21.93 -6.88 -16.86
C GLY A 184 -20.71 -7.80 -16.72
N LEU A 185 -19.63 -7.54 -17.47
CA LEU A 185 -18.36 -8.27 -17.33
C LEU A 185 -17.66 -7.97 -16.00
N VAL A 186 -17.63 -6.71 -15.57
CA VAL A 186 -17.06 -6.35 -14.25
C VAL A 186 -17.87 -6.98 -13.13
N ALA A 187 -19.20 -6.87 -13.17
CA ALA A 187 -20.09 -7.49 -12.20
C ALA A 187 -19.97 -9.03 -12.20
N GLY A 188 -19.90 -9.64 -13.39
CA GLY A 188 -19.67 -11.06 -13.55
C GLY A 188 -18.34 -11.53 -12.97
N ALA A 189 -17.26 -10.76 -13.17
CA ALA A 189 -15.97 -11.01 -12.56
C ALA A 189 -16.05 -10.90 -11.03
N THR A 190 -16.68 -9.84 -10.49
CA THR A 190 -16.90 -9.68 -9.03
C THR A 190 -17.70 -10.84 -8.45
N LEU A 191 -18.79 -11.25 -9.10
CA LEU A 191 -19.61 -12.38 -8.66
C LEU A 191 -18.84 -13.70 -8.71
N ALA A 192 -18.04 -13.93 -9.75
CA ALA A 192 -17.18 -15.11 -9.85
C ALA A 192 -16.11 -15.12 -8.74
N GLY A 193 -15.56 -13.95 -8.41
CA GLY A 193 -14.59 -13.77 -7.34
C GLY A 193 -15.13 -13.98 -5.93
N LEU A 194 -16.46 -14.01 -5.74
CA LEU A 194 -17.05 -14.38 -4.44
C LEU A 194 -16.79 -15.85 -4.08
N ALA A 195 -16.42 -16.68 -5.06
CA ALA A 195 -15.88 -18.00 -4.76
C ALA A 195 -14.56 -17.82 -4.00
N PRO A 196 -14.41 -18.42 -2.79
CA PRO A 196 -13.18 -18.33 -2.03
C PRO A 196 -12.00 -18.78 -2.87
N TYR A 197 -10.90 -18.03 -2.79
CA TYR A 197 -9.64 -18.51 -3.32
C TYR A 197 -9.16 -19.68 -2.47
N ASP A 198 -8.88 -20.80 -3.13
CA ASP A 198 -8.31 -21.98 -2.51
C ASP A 198 -6.78 -21.88 -2.56
N ALA A 199 -6.16 -21.70 -1.38
CA ALA A 199 -4.71 -21.64 -1.24
C ALA A 199 -4.06 -23.04 -1.16
N GLY A 200 -4.82 -24.10 -1.41
CA GLY A 200 -4.41 -25.49 -1.27
C GLY A 200 -4.53 -25.99 0.17
N ASP A 201 -4.38 -27.31 0.34
CA ASP A 201 -4.40 -27.94 1.65
C ASP A 201 -3.24 -27.40 2.52
N PRO A 202 -3.49 -27.07 3.81
CA PRO A 202 -2.43 -26.64 4.71
C PRO A 202 -1.29 -27.65 4.79
N SER A 203 -0.05 -27.17 4.68
CA SER A 203 1.15 -28.00 4.89
C SER A 203 1.37 -28.36 6.36
N GLY A 204 0.75 -27.58 7.26
CA GLY A 204 0.71 -27.80 8.70
C GLY A 204 -0.05 -26.66 9.41
N THR A 205 0.02 -26.67 10.73
CA THR A 205 -0.43 -25.55 11.57
C THR A 205 0.74 -25.03 12.40
N ALA A 206 0.65 -23.77 12.83
CA ALA A 206 1.59 -23.15 13.75
C ALA A 206 0.81 -22.30 14.77
N THR A 207 1.20 -22.35 16.04
CA THR A 207 0.72 -21.40 17.05
C THR A 207 1.63 -20.18 17.02
N VAL A 208 1.09 -19.00 16.72
CA VAL A 208 1.90 -17.78 16.62
C VAL A 208 1.46 -16.77 17.65
N ALA A 209 2.44 -16.19 18.35
CA ALA A 209 2.23 -15.09 19.27
C ALA A 209 2.70 -13.77 18.64
N ALA A 210 1.96 -12.68 18.86
CA ALA A 210 2.41 -11.33 18.58
C ALA A 210 2.37 -10.50 19.86
N VAL A 211 3.48 -9.83 20.17
CA VAL A 211 3.65 -9.06 21.42
C VAL A 211 3.59 -7.58 21.11
N GLN A 212 2.71 -6.86 21.79
CA GLN A 212 2.64 -5.41 21.78
C GLN A 212 3.16 -4.87 23.12
N GLY A 213 4.30 -4.18 23.13
CA GLY A 213 4.92 -3.66 24.35
C GLY A 213 4.43 -2.29 24.81
N ASP A 214 3.75 -1.54 23.94
CA ASP A 214 3.41 -0.12 24.10
C ASP A 214 4.64 0.82 24.22
N VAL A 215 4.40 2.11 24.05
CA VAL A 215 5.38 3.19 24.25
C VAL A 215 5.00 4.02 25.49
N PRO A 216 5.92 4.31 26.42
CA PRO A 216 5.61 5.15 27.57
C PRO A 216 5.07 6.55 27.24
N GLY A 217 4.55 7.22 28.27
CA GLY A 217 4.12 8.62 28.18
C GLY A 217 2.98 8.85 27.16
N PRO A 218 3.07 9.88 26.30
CA PRO A 218 2.08 10.12 25.24
C PRO A 218 2.09 9.05 24.15
N GLY A 219 3.15 8.25 24.04
CA GLY A 219 3.19 7.12 23.12
C GLY A 219 3.65 7.39 21.70
N ASN A 220 4.22 8.55 21.45
CA ASN A 220 4.54 9.00 20.10
C ASN A 220 6.05 9.16 19.84
N ASP A 221 6.89 8.72 20.78
CA ASP A 221 8.35 8.82 20.66
C ASP A 221 9.07 7.55 21.14
N VAL A 222 9.20 6.58 20.23
CA VAL A 222 9.93 5.32 20.51
C VAL A 222 11.41 5.56 20.77
N LEU A 223 12.03 6.53 20.09
CA LEU A 223 13.48 6.78 20.21
C LEU A 223 13.83 7.31 21.60
N PHE A 224 12.98 8.18 22.15
CA PHE A 224 13.14 8.71 23.49
C PHE A 224 13.06 7.61 24.57
N ASP A 225 12.07 6.70 24.46
CA ASP A 225 11.77 5.68 25.47
C ASP A 225 12.29 4.27 25.13
N HIS A 226 13.21 4.13 24.18
CA HIS A 226 13.57 2.85 23.55
C HIS A 226 13.91 1.71 24.52
N ARG A 227 14.59 2.00 25.63
CA ARG A 227 14.93 0.99 26.65
C ARG A 227 13.69 0.44 27.35
N GLN A 228 12.73 1.32 27.64
CA GLN A 228 11.49 0.88 28.25
C GLN A 228 10.60 0.16 27.25
N VAL A 229 10.55 0.61 25.99
CA VAL A 229 9.87 -0.12 24.90
C VAL A 229 10.43 -1.54 24.82
N THR A 230 11.75 -1.71 24.73
CA THR A 230 12.41 -3.03 24.70
C THR A 230 12.01 -3.86 25.93
N ARG A 231 12.15 -3.28 27.13
CA ARG A 231 11.82 -3.96 28.39
C ARG A 231 10.37 -4.44 28.43
N ASN A 232 9.41 -3.65 27.95
CA ASN A 232 8.00 -4.03 27.93
C ASN A 232 7.77 -5.28 27.05
N HIS A 233 8.41 -5.37 25.88
CA HIS A 233 8.31 -6.55 25.00
C HIS A 233 8.94 -7.78 25.67
N VAL A 234 10.08 -7.60 26.35
CA VAL A 234 10.73 -8.67 27.09
C VAL A 234 9.84 -9.17 28.23
N GLU A 235 9.31 -8.26 29.06
CA GLU A 235 8.45 -8.59 30.20
C GLU A 235 7.16 -9.26 29.77
N GLU A 236 6.53 -8.79 28.70
CA GLU A 236 5.30 -9.39 28.17
C GLU A 236 5.57 -10.79 27.57
N THR A 237 6.72 -10.99 26.92
CA THR A 237 7.13 -12.32 26.43
C THR A 237 7.42 -13.29 27.58
N VAL A 238 8.05 -12.81 28.66
CA VAL A 238 8.27 -13.61 29.88
C VAL A 238 6.94 -13.96 30.55
N ARG A 239 5.98 -13.02 30.57
CA ARG A 239 4.63 -13.27 31.09
C ARG A 239 3.90 -14.35 30.28
N LEU A 240 4.02 -14.31 28.95
CA LEU A 240 3.50 -15.37 28.09
C LEU A 240 4.16 -16.72 28.44
N ALA A 241 5.48 -16.74 28.65
CA ALA A 241 6.19 -17.96 29.04
C ALA A 241 5.68 -18.54 30.38
N ASP A 242 5.44 -17.68 31.38
CA ASP A 242 4.87 -18.09 32.66
C ASP A 242 3.47 -18.70 32.49
N ALA A 243 2.61 -18.08 31.65
CA ALA A 243 1.27 -18.60 31.35
C ALA A 243 1.32 -19.95 30.61
N VAL A 244 2.27 -20.14 29.70
CA VAL A 244 2.51 -21.42 29.01
C VAL A 244 2.99 -22.48 30.01
N ALA A 245 3.92 -22.15 30.90
CA ALA A 245 4.41 -23.06 31.93
C ALA A 245 3.32 -23.46 32.93
N ALA A 246 2.38 -22.56 33.23
CA ALA A 246 1.21 -22.81 34.06
C ALA A 246 0.10 -23.61 33.33
N GLY A 247 0.21 -23.81 32.01
CA GLY A 247 -0.80 -24.48 31.19
C GLY A 247 -2.04 -23.62 30.91
N GLU A 248 -1.94 -22.30 31.11
CA GLU A 248 -3.02 -21.33 30.84
C GLU A 248 -3.10 -20.96 29.36
N GLN A 249 -1.99 -21.07 28.63
CA GLN A 249 -1.89 -20.78 27.20
C GLN A 249 -1.12 -21.89 26.47
N PRO A 250 -1.45 -22.18 25.19
CA PRO A 250 -0.64 -23.10 24.39
C PRO A 250 0.76 -22.51 24.14
N ARG A 251 1.76 -23.38 24.04
CA ARG A 251 3.12 -22.98 23.68
C ARG A 251 3.13 -22.51 22.21
N PRO A 252 3.58 -21.28 21.90
CA PRO A 252 3.73 -20.83 20.52
C PRO A 252 4.90 -21.53 19.83
N ASP A 253 4.85 -21.64 18.51
CA ASP A 253 5.97 -22.03 17.64
C ASP A 253 6.84 -20.83 17.25
N LEU A 254 6.28 -19.61 17.29
CA LEU A 254 6.95 -18.35 16.98
C LEU A 254 6.35 -17.19 17.80
N VAL A 255 7.21 -16.30 18.29
CA VAL A 255 6.82 -15.00 18.86
C VAL A 255 7.28 -13.87 17.94
N VAL A 256 6.39 -12.95 17.58
CA VAL A 256 6.68 -11.79 16.74
C VAL A 256 6.67 -10.52 17.57
N TRP A 257 7.79 -9.79 17.55
CA TRP A 257 7.89 -8.43 18.08
C TRP A 257 7.76 -7.40 16.94
N PRO A 258 7.31 -6.18 17.24
CA PRO A 258 7.10 -5.14 16.25
C PRO A 258 8.40 -4.49 15.77
N GLU A 259 8.28 -3.65 14.74
CA GLU A 259 9.36 -2.76 14.29
C GLU A 259 9.80 -1.86 15.45
N ASN A 260 11.10 -1.59 15.54
CA ASN A 260 11.71 -0.78 16.60
C ASN A 260 11.39 -1.29 18.02
N SER A 261 11.09 -2.58 18.18
CA SER A 261 11.09 -3.24 19.50
C SER A 261 12.43 -3.05 20.21
N THR A 262 13.53 -2.95 19.43
CA THR A 262 14.79 -2.33 19.85
C THR A 262 15.13 -1.14 18.95
N ALA A 263 15.20 0.06 19.51
CA ALA A 263 15.58 1.26 18.74
C ALA A 263 17.10 1.52 18.71
N VAL A 264 17.88 0.56 19.21
CA VAL A 264 19.35 0.55 19.22
C VAL A 264 19.82 -0.81 18.73
N ASP A 265 21.09 -0.86 18.29
CA ASP A 265 21.70 -2.09 17.79
C ASP A 265 21.87 -3.11 18.92
N PRO A 266 21.11 -4.23 18.88
CA PRO A 266 21.18 -5.26 19.90
C PRO A 266 22.51 -6.04 19.89
N PHE A 267 23.36 -5.90 18.87
CA PHE A 267 24.70 -6.48 18.84
C PHE A 267 25.74 -5.58 19.52
N LEU A 268 25.44 -4.29 19.68
CA LEU A 268 26.34 -3.31 20.31
C LEU A 268 25.87 -2.89 21.72
N ASP A 269 24.56 -2.96 22.01
CA ASP A 269 23.99 -2.66 23.31
C ASP A 269 23.74 -3.95 24.12
N ALA A 270 24.61 -4.23 25.08
CA ALA A 270 24.59 -5.46 25.87
C ALA A 270 23.31 -5.62 26.73
N GLU A 271 22.70 -4.53 27.18
CA GLU A 271 21.46 -4.57 27.97
C GLU A 271 20.27 -5.02 27.12
N THR A 272 20.16 -4.45 25.92
CA THR A 272 19.17 -4.83 24.91
C THR A 272 19.33 -6.30 24.53
N ASN A 273 20.57 -6.72 24.26
CA ASN A 273 20.91 -8.10 23.93
C ASN A 273 20.46 -9.08 25.03
N GLN A 274 20.88 -8.84 26.27
CA GLN A 274 20.51 -9.67 27.42
C GLN A 274 19.00 -9.69 27.66
N GLY A 275 18.30 -8.58 27.38
CA GLY A 275 16.85 -8.52 27.41
C GLY A 275 16.23 -9.50 26.42
N ILE A 276 16.67 -9.47 25.16
CA ILE A 276 16.21 -10.41 24.12
C ILE A 276 16.52 -11.85 24.52
N GLU A 277 17.76 -12.16 24.91
CA GLU A 277 18.17 -13.49 25.32
C GLU A 277 17.32 -14.02 26.48
N ARG A 278 16.98 -13.16 27.45
CA ARG A 278 16.08 -13.50 28.57
C ARG A 278 14.68 -13.87 28.08
N ALA A 279 14.08 -13.09 27.18
CA ALA A 279 12.75 -13.40 26.63
C ALA A 279 12.77 -14.71 25.86
N VAL A 280 13.75 -14.89 24.97
CA VAL A 280 13.91 -16.08 24.13
C VAL A 280 14.13 -17.32 24.99
N ALA A 281 14.99 -17.23 26.01
CA ALA A 281 15.24 -18.34 26.94
C ALA A 281 14.01 -18.68 27.80
N ALA A 282 13.21 -17.69 28.18
CA ALA A 282 12.00 -17.90 28.97
C ALA A 282 10.91 -18.65 28.17
N ILE A 283 10.59 -18.19 26.96
CA ILE A 283 9.56 -18.83 26.13
C ILE A 283 10.07 -20.11 25.44
N GLY A 284 11.39 -20.22 25.23
CA GLY A 284 12.05 -21.40 24.69
C GLY A 284 11.70 -21.70 23.24
N VAL A 285 11.29 -20.70 22.45
CA VAL A 285 10.99 -20.80 21.01
C VAL A 285 11.53 -19.58 20.25
N PRO A 286 11.65 -19.64 18.92
CA PRO A 286 12.16 -18.51 18.14
C PRO A 286 11.34 -17.22 18.32
N VAL A 287 12.04 -16.10 18.40
CA VAL A 287 11.46 -14.75 18.48
C VAL A 287 11.94 -13.90 17.31
N LEU A 288 11.01 -13.38 16.49
CA LEU A 288 11.32 -12.40 15.45
C LEU A 288 11.34 -11.00 16.06
N VAL A 289 12.53 -10.41 16.18
CA VAL A 289 12.78 -9.13 16.85
C VAL A 289 12.99 -8.02 15.82
N GLY A 290 12.19 -6.95 15.89
CA GLY A 290 12.37 -5.76 15.06
C GLY A 290 13.41 -4.81 15.67
N ALA A 291 14.51 -4.57 14.97
CA ALA A 291 15.70 -3.89 15.46
C ALA A 291 16.29 -2.89 14.46
N ILE A 292 16.89 -1.81 14.99
CA ILE A 292 17.78 -0.94 14.22
C ILE A 292 19.22 -1.44 14.37
N VAL A 293 19.88 -1.80 13.27
CA VAL A 293 21.24 -2.37 13.25
C VAL A 293 22.22 -1.39 12.61
N ASP A 294 23.44 -1.33 13.14
CA ASP A 294 24.53 -0.53 12.62
C ASP A 294 25.04 -1.09 11.27
N ASP A 295 25.20 -0.24 10.27
CA ASP A 295 25.80 -0.59 8.97
C ASP A 295 26.88 0.43 8.58
N GLY A 296 27.74 0.71 9.56
CA GLY A 296 28.87 1.62 9.42
C GLY A 296 28.51 3.10 9.65
N PRO A 297 29.44 4.02 9.31
CA PRO A 297 29.37 5.40 9.76
C PRO A 297 28.22 6.21 9.16
N GLU A 298 27.72 5.81 7.99
CA GLU A 298 26.73 6.59 7.23
C GLU A 298 25.35 5.93 7.18
N HIS A 299 25.26 4.63 7.50
CA HIS A 299 24.05 3.84 7.29
C HIS A 299 23.63 3.07 8.54
N VAL A 300 22.34 2.77 8.57
CA VAL A 300 21.74 1.78 9.49
C VAL A 300 20.78 0.90 8.69
N LEU A 301 20.40 -0.23 9.29
CA LEU A 301 19.41 -1.15 8.75
C LEU A 301 18.22 -1.21 9.71
N ASN A 302 17.01 -1.30 9.16
CA ASN A 302 15.82 -1.65 9.91
C ASN A 302 15.51 -3.11 9.60
N GLN A 303 15.65 -4.00 10.60
CA GLN A 303 15.66 -5.44 10.41
C GLN A 303 14.66 -6.17 11.31
N GLY A 304 14.03 -7.20 10.76
CA GLY A 304 13.46 -8.31 11.52
C GLY A 304 14.51 -9.40 11.65
N ILE A 305 14.87 -9.78 12.88
CA ILE A 305 15.93 -10.76 13.16
C ILE A 305 15.36 -11.89 13.98
N VAL A 306 15.53 -13.12 13.50
CA VAL A 306 15.08 -14.33 14.21
C VAL A 306 16.12 -14.67 15.27
N TRP A 307 15.75 -14.59 16.54
CA TRP A 307 16.50 -15.13 17.65
C TRP A 307 16.02 -16.53 17.98
N ASP A 308 16.86 -17.52 17.71
CA ASP A 308 16.63 -18.91 18.07
C ASP A 308 17.15 -19.19 19.50
N PRO A 309 16.42 -19.96 20.33
CA PRO A 309 16.82 -20.25 21.71
C PRO A 309 18.08 -21.12 21.83
N VAL A 310 18.50 -21.80 20.76
CA VAL A 310 19.68 -22.67 20.74
C VAL A 310 20.86 -21.99 20.04
N THR A 311 20.62 -21.39 18.88
CA THR A 311 21.68 -20.84 18.02
C THR A 311 21.85 -19.32 18.14
N GLY A 312 20.91 -18.62 18.79
CA GLY A 312 20.92 -17.17 18.94
C GLY A 312 20.43 -16.45 17.66
N PRO A 313 20.89 -15.22 17.38
CA PRO A 313 20.43 -14.43 16.23
C PRO A 313 20.88 -15.05 14.90
N GLY A 314 19.92 -15.42 14.05
CA GLY A 314 20.13 -16.08 12.76
C GLY A 314 19.53 -15.29 11.60
N GLU A 315 18.53 -15.89 10.95
CA GLU A 315 17.79 -15.39 9.79
C GLU A 315 17.32 -13.93 9.95
N ARG A 316 17.44 -13.13 8.89
CA ARG A 316 17.08 -11.69 8.92
C ARG A 316 16.37 -11.24 7.65
N TYR A 317 15.43 -10.32 7.84
CA TYR A 317 14.83 -9.51 6.79
C TYR A 317 15.22 -8.06 7.02
N THR A 318 15.64 -7.35 5.98
CA THR A 318 15.91 -5.91 6.02
C THR A 318 14.80 -5.21 5.26
N LYS A 319 14.24 -4.14 5.84
CA LYS A 319 13.19 -3.31 5.24
C LYS A 319 13.52 -2.93 3.79
N TRP A 320 12.60 -3.22 2.88
CA TRP A 320 12.80 -2.99 1.45
C TRP A 320 12.60 -1.52 1.08
N HIS A 321 11.60 -0.87 1.67
CA HIS A 321 11.23 0.51 1.36
C HIS A 321 11.46 1.44 2.55
N PRO A 322 12.70 1.91 2.77
CA PRO A 322 12.95 3.06 3.62
C PRO A 322 12.11 4.26 3.17
N VAL A 323 11.48 4.96 4.10
CA VAL A 323 10.59 6.09 3.83
C VAL A 323 11.40 7.36 3.50
N PRO A 324 11.19 8.00 2.33
CA PRO A 324 11.87 9.25 1.98
C PRO A 324 11.58 10.37 2.99
N TYR A 325 12.63 11.05 3.44
CA TYR A 325 12.59 12.11 4.46
C TYR A 325 12.08 11.69 5.85
N GLY A 326 11.88 10.39 6.07
CA GLY A 326 11.62 9.80 7.40
C GLY A 326 12.74 8.88 7.87
N GLU A 327 13.31 8.12 6.94
CA GLU A 327 14.34 7.10 7.22
C GLU A 327 15.63 7.32 6.42
N TYR A 328 15.55 8.02 5.29
CA TYR A 328 16.71 8.49 4.54
C TYR A 328 16.42 9.84 3.90
N ILE A 329 17.44 10.59 3.49
CA ILE A 329 17.28 11.91 2.88
C ILE A 329 17.61 11.86 1.39
N PRO A 330 16.61 11.84 0.48
CA PRO A 330 16.88 12.05 -0.94
C PRO A 330 17.65 13.36 -1.16
N PHE A 331 18.70 13.31 -1.97
CA PHE A 331 19.56 14.46 -2.26
C PHE A 331 20.27 15.05 -1.02
N ARG A 332 20.57 14.23 0.01
CA ARG A 332 21.24 14.60 1.26
C ARG A 332 22.38 15.62 1.09
N GLN A 333 23.26 15.40 0.11
CA GLN A 333 24.42 16.26 -0.17
C GLN A 333 24.11 17.71 -0.58
N TYR A 334 22.87 18.00 -0.98
CA TYR A 334 22.43 19.32 -1.44
C TYR A 334 21.51 20.04 -0.45
N LEU A 335 21.22 19.42 0.70
CA LEU A 335 20.31 19.93 1.72
C LEU A 335 21.06 20.25 3.01
N ASP A 336 20.60 21.26 3.75
CA ASP A 336 21.05 21.46 5.12
C ASP A 336 20.33 20.47 6.03
N VAL A 337 20.98 19.33 6.28
CA VAL A 337 20.43 18.21 7.06
C VAL A 337 20.46 18.45 8.57
N ASN A 338 21.07 19.55 9.04
CA ASN A 338 21.15 19.87 10.47
C ASN A 338 19.98 20.74 10.96
N PHE A 339 18.96 20.93 10.12
CA PHE A 339 17.84 21.81 10.41
C PHE A 339 16.50 21.06 10.46
N GLY A 340 15.66 21.40 11.44
CA GLY A 340 14.30 20.86 11.60
C GLY A 340 14.26 19.34 11.80
N GLU A 341 13.23 18.69 11.27
CA GLU A 341 13.03 17.24 11.40
C GLU A 341 14.11 16.40 10.68
N LEU A 342 14.81 16.97 9.68
CA LEU A 342 15.87 16.26 8.96
C LEU A 342 17.07 15.92 9.86
N ALA A 343 17.30 16.70 10.92
CA ALA A 343 18.36 16.44 11.89
C ALA A 343 18.15 15.14 12.68
N ARG A 344 16.93 14.60 12.67
CA ARG A 344 16.61 13.30 13.29
C ARG A 344 17.15 12.12 12.47
N ILE A 345 17.40 12.31 11.17
CA ILE A 345 17.93 11.30 10.25
C ILE A 345 19.45 11.49 10.14
N ARG A 346 20.16 11.08 11.20
CA ARG A 346 21.62 11.23 11.28
C ARG A 346 22.36 10.36 10.27
N ARG A 347 21.85 9.16 10.01
CA ARG A 347 22.34 8.17 9.05
C ARG A 347 21.18 7.70 8.19
N ASP A 348 21.45 7.43 6.93
CA ASP A 348 20.41 6.99 6.01
C ASP A 348 20.14 5.49 6.20
N MET A 349 18.87 5.10 6.30
CA MET A 349 18.50 3.69 6.31
C MET A 349 18.75 3.08 4.92
N ARG A 350 19.49 1.97 4.86
CA ARG A 350 19.72 1.22 3.62
C ARG A 350 18.59 0.23 3.38
N ALA A 351 18.14 0.15 2.13
CA ALA A 351 17.14 -0.81 1.69
C ALA A 351 17.70 -2.25 1.67
N GLY A 352 16.87 -3.20 2.05
CA GLY A 352 17.09 -4.63 1.81
C GLY A 352 16.70 -5.07 0.40
N ASP A 353 17.08 -6.29 0.05
CA ASP A 353 16.83 -6.91 -1.25
C ASP A 353 16.44 -8.40 -1.17
N ARG A 354 16.24 -8.93 0.05
CA ARG A 354 15.93 -10.33 0.30
C ARG A 354 14.59 -10.73 -0.33
N THR A 355 14.62 -11.73 -1.22
CA THR A 355 13.43 -12.24 -1.90
C THR A 355 12.90 -13.55 -1.31
N GLU A 356 13.70 -14.30 -0.56
CA GLU A 356 13.26 -15.54 0.09
C GLU A 356 12.56 -15.27 1.43
N PRO A 357 11.55 -16.08 1.83
CA PRO A 357 11.02 -16.03 3.18
C PRO A 357 12.07 -16.37 4.24
N LEU A 358 11.87 -15.93 5.48
CA LEU A 358 12.63 -16.37 6.64
C LEU A 358 12.30 -17.83 6.96
N GLU A 359 13.31 -18.61 7.34
CA GLU A 359 13.13 -19.97 7.83
C GLU A 359 13.11 -19.97 9.36
N VAL A 360 11.92 -20.17 9.94
CA VAL A 360 11.70 -20.16 11.39
C VAL A 360 11.18 -21.51 11.83
N GLY A 361 12.11 -22.43 12.14
CA GLY A 361 11.77 -23.83 12.35
C GLY A 361 11.09 -24.41 11.10
N PRO A 362 9.86 -24.95 11.19
CA PRO A 362 9.12 -25.43 10.02
C PRO A 362 8.41 -24.31 9.23
N ILE A 363 8.39 -23.07 9.73
CA ILE A 363 7.60 -21.98 9.16
C ILE A 363 8.41 -21.23 8.11
N ARG A 364 7.86 -21.11 6.89
CA ARG A 364 8.37 -20.21 5.85
C ARG A 364 7.65 -18.87 5.93
N LEU A 365 8.29 -17.89 6.58
CA LEU A 365 7.67 -16.63 6.98
C LEU A 365 8.07 -15.49 6.04
N ALA A 366 7.09 -14.90 5.34
CA ALA A 366 7.29 -13.64 4.63
C ALA A 366 7.18 -12.46 5.60
N ASP A 367 8.21 -11.62 5.67
CA ASP A 367 8.23 -10.44 6.54
C ASP A 367 8.13 -9.15 5.74
N ALA A 368 7.48 -8.15 6.33
CA ALA A 368 7.38 -6.79 5.81
C ALA A 368 7.41 -5.81 6.97
N ILE A 369 8.21 -4.77 6.84
CA ILE A 369 8.38 -3.79 7.91
C ILE A 369 7.60 -2.52 7.57
N CYS A 370 6.56 -2.26 8.35
CA CYS A 370 5.82 -1.02 8.40
C CYS A 370 5.25 -0.59 7.05
N PHE A 371 5.91 0.38 6.39
CA PHE A 371 5.47 0.93 5.11
C PHE A 371 5.55 -0.07 3.95
N ASP A 372 6.38 -1.12 4.07
CA ASP A 372 6.53 -2.21 3.09
C ASP A 372 5.18 -2.84 2.72
N VAL A 373 4.23 -2.91 3.67
CA VAL A 373 2.90 -3.52 3.44
C VAL A 373 2.12 -2.82 2.32
N ALA A 374 2.42 -1.56 2.00
CA ALA A 374 1.76 -0.82 0.93
C ALA A 374 2.35 -1.11 -0.46
N TYR A 375 3.52 -1.74 -0.56
CA TYR A 375 4.20 -2.07 -1.81
C TYR A 375 3.92 -3.51 -2.24
N ASP A 376 3.89 -3.74 -3.55
CA ASP A 376 3.52 -5.04 -4.11
C ASP A 376 4.73 -6.00 -4.15
N ASP A 377 5.93 -5.50 -4.41
CA ASP A 377 7.12 -6.30 -4.75
C ASP A 377 7.69 -7.16 -3.62
N GLY A 378 7.93 -6.60 -2.43
CA GLY A 378 8.62 -7.32 -1.34
C GLY A 378 7.89 -8.57 -0.86
N LEU A 379 6.61 -8.44 -0.50
CA LEU A 379 5.79 -9.60 -0.10
C LEU A 379 5.52 -10.55 -1.28
N HIS A 380 5.29 -10.03 -2.49
CA HIS A 380 5.07 -10.89 -3.66
C HIS A 380 6.29 -11.73 -3.98
N ALA A 381 7.52 -11.21 -3.80
CA ALA A 381 8.74 -11.97 -4.00
C ALA A 381 8.82 -13.15 -3.02
N GLN A 382 8.68 -12.89 -1.72
CA GLN A 382 8.73 -13.93 -0.67
C GLN A 382 7.64 -14.98 -0.83
N VAL A 383 6.43 -14.57 -1.20
CA VAL A 383 5.32 -15.50 -1.46
C VAL A 383 5.60 -16.37 -2.70
N ARG A 384 6.17 -15.84 -3.78
CA ARG A 384 6.56 -16.64 -4.95
C ARG A 384 7.66 -17.65 -4.64
N GLU A 385 8.55 -17.31 -3.72
CA GLU A 385 9.58 -18.23 -3.20
C GLU A 385 9.01 -19.23 -2.18
N GLY A 386 7.71 -19.19 -1.91
CA GLY A 386 6.95 -20.20 -1.17
C GLY A 386 6.81 -19.92 0.32
N ALA A 387 6.72 -18.65 0.72
CA ALA A 387 6.23 -18.29 2.04
C ALA A 387 4.83 -18.89 2.29
N GLU A 388 4.57 -19.33 3.52
CA GLU A 388 3.32 -19.98 3.94
C GLU A 388 2.55 -19.15 4.98
N LEU A 389 3.27 -18.28 5.70
CA LEU A 389 2.76 -17.32 6.67
C LEU A 389 3.32 -15.94 6.36
N LEU A 390 2.53 -14.89 6.62
CA LEU A 390 2.97 -13.49 6.50
C LEU A 390 3.11 -12.87 7.89
N THR A 391 4.05 -11.95 8.05
CA THR A 391 4.11 -11.04 9.19
C THR A 391 4.31 -9.61 8.74
N VAL A 392 3.78 -8.67 9.53
CA VAL A 392 4.06 -7.25 9.41
C VAL A 392 4.53 -6.72 10.76
N GLN A 393 5.79 -6.31 10.83
CA GLN A 393 6.35 -5.61 11.97
C GLN A 393 6.16 -4.10 11.77
N THR A 394 5.52 -3.38 12.70
CA THR A 394 5.29 -1.93 12.51
C THR A 394 5.41 -1.12 13.79
N SER A 395 5.85 0.13 13.66
CA SER A 395 5.83 1.11 14.74
C SER A 395 4.93 2.27 14.38
N ASN A 396 3.71 2.29 14.93
CA ASN A 396 2.73 3.35 14.67
C ASN A 396 2.87 4.55 15.61
N ALA A 397 3.90 4.61 16.45
CA ALA A 397 4.02 5.61 17.52
C ALA A 397 3.87 7.05 16.99
N THR A 398 4.60 7.42 15.93
CA THR A 398 4.51 8.75 15.29
C THR A 398 3.08 9.11 14.88
N PHE A 399 2.27 8.11 14.51
CA PHE A 399 0.94 8.28 13.94
C PHE A 399 -0.19 7.86 14.88
N ILE A 400 0.11 7.59 16.15
CA ILE A 400 -0.79 6.87 17.07
C ILE A 400 -2.15 7.56 17.27
N PHE A 401 -2.18 8.89 17.15
CA PHE A 401 -3.36 9.74 17.27
C PHE A 401 -3.97 10.15 15.91
N THR A 402 -3.70 9.38 14.86
CA THR A 402 -4.14 9.68 13.49
C THR A 402 -4.79 8.47 12.83
N ASP A 403 -5.45 8.73 11.70
CA ASP A 403 -6.14 7.71 10.91
C ASP A 403 -5.18 6.78 10.15
N GLN A 404 -3.89 7.11 10.09
CA GLN A 404 -2.88 6.29 9.41
C GLN A 404 -2.85 4.86 9.96
N VAL A 405 -3.07 4.69 11.27
CA VAL A 405 -3.07 3.38 11.92
C VAL A 405 -4.18 2.48 11.38
N ASP A 406 -5.39 3.02 11.19
CA ASP A 406 -6.50 2.25 10.61
C ASP A 406 -6.29 2.02 9.12
N GLN A 407 -5.79 3.02 8.39
CA GLN A 407 -5.48 2.89 6.97
C GLN A 407 -4.43 1.80 6.71
N GLN A 408 -3.34 1.76 7.50
CA GLN A 408 -2.32 0.73 7.40
C GLN A 408 -2.88 -0.65 7.75
N PHE A 409 -3.66 -0.76 8.82
CA PHE A 409 -4.26 -2.03 9.23
C PHE A 409 -5.22 -2.58 8.17
N ALA A 410 -5.99 -1.73 7.48
CA ALA A 410 -6.81 -2.12 6.34
C ALA A 410 -5.96 -2.64 5.16
N ILE A 411 -4.83 -1.99 4.85
CA ILE A 411 -3.88 -2.45 3.83
C ILE A 411 -3.29 -3.81 4.22
N THR A 412 -2.92 -4.00 5.49
CA THR A 412 -2.44 -5.28 6.02
C THR A 412 -3.48 -6.39 5.81
N ARG A 413 -4.75 -6.15 6.14
CA ARG A 413 -5.83 -7.11 5.88
C ARG A 413 -5.97 -7.44 4.39
N LEU A 414 -5.83 -6.46 3.51
CA LEU A 414 -5.84 -6.68 2.07
C LEU A 414 -4.66 -7.54 1.58
N ARG A 415 -3.49 -7.49 2.23
CA ARG A 415 -2.36 -8.36 1.92
C ARG A 415 -2.61 -9.82 2.30
N ALA A 416 -3.28 -10.06 3.44
CA ALA A 416 -3.72 -11.41 3.81
C ALA A 416 -4.66 -11.99 2.74
N ILE A 417 -5.63 -11.18 2.28
CA ILE A 417 -6.55 -11.56 1.19
C ILE A 417 -5.78 -11.79 -0.12
N GLU A 418 -4.95 -10.84 -0.55
CA GLU A 418 -4.25 -10.93 -1.83
C GLU A 418 -3.34 -12.17 -1.91
N ALA A 419 -2.64 -12.50 -0.83
CA ALA A 419 -1.78 -13.66 -0.77
C ALA A 419 -2.54 -14.97 -0.54
N GLY A 420 -3.75 -14.91 0.03
CA GLY A 420 -4.50 -16.07 0.49
C GLY A 420 -3.78 -16.79 1.63
N LYS A 421 -3.18 -16.04 2.57
CA LYS A 421 -2.40 -16.56 3.68
C LYS A 421 -2.76 -15.86 4.99
N TRP A 422 -2.53 -16.55 6.09
CA TRP A 422 -2.59 -15.95 7.41
C TRP A 422 -1.53 -14.84 7.53
N LEU A 423 -1.86 -13.78 8.25
CA LEU A 423 -0.98 -12.64 8.47
C LEU A 423 -1.00 -12.20 9.93
N VAL A 424 0.18 -12.17 10.55
CA VAL A 424 0.39 -11.69 11.92
C VAL A 424 0.94 -10.27 11.88
N VAL A 425 0.24 -9.29 12.44
CA VAL A 425 0.74 -7.91 12.54
C VAL A 425 1.05 -7.56 13.98
N ALA A 426 2.33 -7.29 14.24
CA ALA A 426 2.82 -6.80 15.53
C ALA A 426 3.12 -5.31 15.39
N SER A 427 2.37 -4.48 16.12
CA SER A 427 2.61 -3.04 16.26
C SER A 427 3.23 -2.73 17.63
N THR A 428 4.12 -1.73 17.72
CA THR A 428 4.64 -1.28 19.03
C THR A 428 3.52 -0.83 19.96
N ASN A 429 2.55 -0.08 19.43
CA ASN A 429 1.44 0.49 20.20
C ASN A 429 0.19 0.81 19.37
N GLY A 430 0.19 0.52 18.06
CA GLY A 430 -0.93 0.75 17.15
C GLY A 430 -1.94 -0.39 17.21
N ARG A 431 -2.47 -0.80 16.06
CA ARG A 431 -3.29 -2.01 15.97
C ARG A 431 -2.42 -3.21 15.68
N SER A 432 -2.45 -4.17 16.59
CA SER A 432 -1.89 -5.50 16.38
C SER A 432 -3.02 -6.51 16.21
N GLY A 433 -2.74 -7.61 15.52
CA GLY A 433 -3.72 -8.68 15.33
C GLY A 433 -3.25 -9.84 14.48
N ILE A 434 -4.07 -10.89 14.46
CA ILE A 434 -3.89 -12.08 13.63
C ILE A 434 -5.05 -12.12 12.64
N ILE A 435 -4.72 -12.15 11.35
CA ILE A 435 -5.64 -11.97 10.24
C ILE A 435 -5.69 -13.25 9.41
N ALA A 436 -6.90 -13.77 9.19
CA ALA A 436 -7.14 -14.94 8.37
C ALA A 436 -7.02 -14.62 6.86
N PRO A 437 -6.87 -15.64 5.99
CA PRO A 437 -6.75 -15.46 4.54
C PRO A 437 -7.92 -14.74 3.85
N ASP A 438 -9.10 -14.68 4.49
CA ASP A 438 -10.27 -13.95 4.02
C ASP A 438 -10.29 -12.47 4.48
N GLY A 439 -9.26 -12.04 5.21
CA GLY A 439 -9.14 -10.70 5.77
C GLY A 439 -9.88 -10.50 7.10
N ARG A 440 -10.50 -11.55 7.66
CA ARG A 440 -11.11 -11.49 8.99
C ARG A 440 -10.05 -11.39 10.07
N VAL A 441 -10.23 -10.45 10.99
CA VAL A 441 -9.38 -10.31 12.18
C VAL A 441 -9.84 -11.36 13.19
N VAL A 442 -8.97 -12.32 13.49
CA VAL A 442 -9.25 -13.42 14.43
C VAL A 442 -8.97 -12.99 15.86
N GLU A 443 -7.90 -12.22 16.03
CA GLU A 443 -7.49 -11.70 17.32
C GLU A 443 -6.91 -10.29 17.14
N THR A 444 -7.12 -9.41 18.11
CA THR A 444 -6.62 -8.04 18.08
C THR A 444 -6.56 -7.47 19.50
N VAL A 445 -5.65 -6.52 19.69
CA VAL A 445 -5.54 -5.73 20.91
C VAL A 445 -5.77 -4.26 20.61
N ASP A 446 -6.24 -3.54 21.63
CA ASP A 446 -6.43 -2.09 21.55
C ASP A 446 -5.09 -1.37 21.41
N ARG A 447 -5.15 -0.19 20.79
CA ARG A 447 -4.02 0.74 20.74
C ARG A 447 -3.58 1.12 22.16
N ARG A 448 -2.30 1.43 22.33
CA ARG A 448 -1.74 1.92 23.60
C ARG A 448 -1.92 0.92 24.75
N THR A 449 -1.78 -0.37 24.47
CA THR A 449 -1.84 -1.44 25.48
C THR A 449 -0.60 -2.32 25.42
N THR A 450 -0.19 -2.87 26.57
CA THR A 450 0.79 -3.95 26.63
C THR A 450 0.04 -5.28 26.67
N ALA A 451 0.18 -6.11 25.65
CA ALA A 451 -0.59 -7.34 25.51
C ALA A 451 0.06 -8.31 24.52
N THR A 452 -0.33 -9.58 24.63
CA THR A 452 0.01 -10.65 23.69
C THR A 452 -1.24 -11.13 22.97
N MET A 453 -1.13 -11.36 21.66
CA MET A 453 -2.10 -12.11 20.87
C MET A 453 -1.54 -13.50 20.58
N LEU A 454 -2.38 -14.53 20.58
CA LEU A 454 -1.98 -15.92 20.41
C LEU A 454 -3.06 -16.73 19.68
N ALA A 455 -2.75 -17.22 18.48
CA ALA A 455 -3.65 -18.08 17.72
C ALA A 455 -2.92 -19.19 16.97
N GLU A 456 -3.61 -20.30 16.78
CA GLU A 456 -3.24 -21.32 15.81
C GLU A 456 -3.62 -20.85 14.41
N VAL A 457 -2.67 -20.94 13.47
CA VAL A 457 -2.82 -20.55 12.07
C VAL A 457 -2.44 -21.70 11.15
N GLU A 458 -3.01 -21.71 9.95
CA GLU A 458 -2.67 -22.69 8.91
C GLU A 458 -1.51 -22.19 8.05
N LEU A 459 -0.56 -23.08 7.75
CA LEU A 459 0.53 -22.81 6.82
C LEU A 459 0.06 -23.17 5.41
N LEU A 460 -0.19 -22.15 4.59
CA LEU A 460 -0.84 -22.32 3.28
C LEU A 460 0.18 -22.19 2.15
N PRO A 461 0.43 -23.25 1.34
CA PRO A 461 1.51 -23.24 0.34
C PRO A 461 1.15 -22.50 -0.95
N GLY A 462 -0.14 -22.31 -1.26
CA GLY A 462 -0.59 -21.75 -2.53
C GLY A 462 -0.07 -20.33 -2.79
N VAL A 463 0.18 -20.04 -4.06
CA VAL A 463 0.54 -18.70 -4.52
C VAL A 463 -0.60 -18.16 -5.38
N SER A 464 -1.17 -17.02 -4.96
CA SER A 464 -2.34 -16.48 -5.63
C SER A 464 -2.04 -16.07 -7.08
N PRO A 465 -2.97 -16.34 -8.03
CA PRO A 465 -2.82 -15.91 -9.42
C PRO A 465 -2.55 -14.41 -9.57
N GLY A 466 -3.16 -13.59 -8.70
CA GLY A 466 -3.01 -12.15 -8.65
C GLY A 466 -1.57 -11.72 -8.41
N ILE A 467 -0.85 -12.42 -7.53
CA ILE A 467 0.59 -12.20 -7.32
C ILE A 467 1.36 -12.47 -8.61
N HIS A 468 1.13 -13.60 -9.30
CA HIS A 468 1.81 -13.87 -10.58
C HIS A 468 1.45 -12.89 -11.70
N LEU A 469 0.20 -12.44 -11.74
CA LEU A 469 -0.32 -11.58 -12.80
C LEU A 469 0.03 -10.11 -12.62
N THR A 470 0.30 -9.65 -11.40
CA THR A 470 0.54 -8.22 -11.10
C THR A 470 1.54 -7.56 -12.04
N PRO A 471 2.75 -8.10 -12.31
CA PRO A 471 3.69 -7.49 -13.26
C PRO A 471 3.14 -7.34 -14.68
N TRP A 472 2.34 -8.30 -15.14
CA TRP A 472 1.73 -8.30 -16.47
C TRP A 472 0.58 -7.32 -16.57
N VAL A 473 -0.29 -7.27 -15.56
CA VAL A 473 -1.39 -6.31 -15.46
C VAL A 473 -0.83 -4.89 -15.44
N THR A 474 0.21 -4.64 -14.64
CA THR A 474 0.93 -3.36 -14.57
C THR A 474 1.46 -2.93 -15.93
N ARG A 475 2.20 -3.79 -16.63
CA ARG A 475 2.70 -3.49 -18.00
C ARG A 475 1.54 -3.29 -18.98
N GLY A 476 0.48 -4.08 -18.86
CA GLY A 476 -0.71 -4.01 -19.69
C GLY A 476 -1.43 -2.65 -19.58
N VAL A 477 -1.71 -2.18 -18.37
CA VAL A 477 -2.40 -0.88 -18.18
C VAL A 477 -1.53 0.30 -18.62
N VAL A 478 -0.22 0.25 -18.37
CA VAL A 478 0.73 1.27 -18.87
C VAL A 478 0.77 1.25 -20.40
N GLY A 479 0.92 0.07 -21.00
CA GLY A 479 0.94 -0.10 -22.45
C GLY A 479 -0.34 0.38 -23.12
N LEU A 480 -1.52 0.08 -22.54
CA LEU A 480 -2.81 0.60 -22.99
C LEU A 480 -2.85 2.13 -22.93
N THR A 481 -2.40 2.74 -21.83
CA THR A 481 -2.37 4.21 -21.73
C THR A 481 -1.48 4.82 -22.81
N LEU A 482 -0.27 4.31 -23.00
CA LEU A 482 0.67 4.80 -24.00
C LEU A 482 0.14 4.62 -25.43
N LEU A 483 -0.45 3.45 -25.73
CA LEU A 483 -1.07 3.19 -27.03
C LEU A 483 -2.23 4.16 -27.30
N GLY A 484 -3.10 4.38 -26.32
CA GLY A 484 -4.21 5.33 -26.44
C GLY A 484 -3.72 6.77 -26.72
N LEU A 485 -2.67 7.21 -26.01
CA LEU A 485 -2.06 8.53 -26.24
C LEU A 485 -1.38 8.63 -27.61
N LEU A 486 -0.70 7.58 -28.07
CA LEU A 486 -0.11 7.52 -29.40
C LEU A 486 -1.19 7.65 -30.50
N LEU A 487 -2.30 6.92 -30.37
CA LEU A 487 -3.43 7.02 -31.32
C LEU A 487 -4.01 8.44 -31.37
N VAL A 488 -4.09 9.12 -30.22
CA VAL A 488 -4.51 10.53 -30.14
C VAL A 488 -3.53 11.45 -30.86
N LEU A 489 -2.22 11.25 -30.67
CA LEU A 489 -1.17 12.05 -31.34
C LEU A 489 -1.22 11.88 -32.85
N ILE A 490 -1.32 10.64 -33.35
CA ILE A 490 -1.42 10.33 -34.78
C ILE A 490 -2.67 10.99 -35.38
N ALA A 491 -3.83 10.87 -34.72
CA ALA A 491 -5.07 11.49 -35.17
C ALA A 491 -4.97 13.02 -35.22
N SER A 492 -4.32 13.63 -34.24
CA SER A 492 -4.11 15.09 -34.17
C SER A 492 -3.15 15.59 -35.26
N GLY A 493 -2.08 14.84 -35.52
CA GLY A 493 -1.11 15.09 -36.61
C GLY A 493 -1.74 14.97 -38.00
N ALA A 494 -2.61 13.98 -38.20
CA ALA A 494 -3.33 13.82 -39.46
C ALA A 494 -4.30 14.97 -39.74
N VAL A 495 -5.01 15.46 -38.72
CA VAL A 495 -5.93 16.61 -38.84
C VAL A 495 -5.17 17.90 -39.18
N THR A 496 -4.03 18.15 -38.53
CA THR A 496 -3.20 19.34 -38.79
C THR A 496 -2.49 19.31 -40.14
N ARG A 497 -2.13 18.11 -40.65
CA ARG A 497 -1.63 17.97 -42.03
C ARG A 497 -2.73 18.23 -43.06
N ARG A 498 -3.94 17.69 -42.87
CA ARG A 498 -5.08 17.92 -43.75
C ARG A 498 -5.50 19.40 -43.82
N SER A 499 -5.41 20.13 -42.71
CA SER A 499 -5.73 21.57 -42.71
C SER A 499 -4.67 22.42 -43.42
N ARG A 500 -3.41 21.97 -43.49
CA ARG A 500 -2.34 22.65 -44.21
C ARG A 500 -2.39 22.45 -45.72
N THR A 501 -2.85 21.27 -46.18
CA THR A 501 -3.02 20.98 -47.62
C THR A 501 -4.23 21.63 -48.27
N VAL A 502 -5.12 22.26 -47.49
CA VAL A 502 -6.36 22.92 -47.98
C VAL A 502 -6.26 24.46 -47.91
N ALA A 503 -5.09 25.01 -47.61
CA ALA A 503 -4.86 26.46 -47.78
C ALA A 503 -4.89 26.79 -49.30
N PRO A 504 -5.73 27.71 -49.79
CA PRO A 504 -5.90 27.94 -51.21
C PRO A 504 -4.67 28.57 -51.84
N GLU A 505 -4.23 28.00 -52.95
CA GLU A 505 -3.38 28.62 -53.95
C GLU A 505 -4.21 29.69 -54.67
N TYR A 506 -4.15 30.94 -54.19
CA TYR A 506 -4.69 32.12 -54.89
C TYR A 506 -3.66 33.26 -54.84
N ALA A 507 -2.71 33.19 -55.76
CA ALA A 507 -1.88 34.25 -56.33
C ALA A 507 -0.98 33.50 -57.34
N ASP A 508 -1.17 33.56 -58.65
CA ASP A 508 -1.16 34.76 -59.48
C ASP A 508 -1.93 34.52 -60.79
N ALA A 509 -2.74 35.51 -61.21
CA ALA A 509 -3.16 35.64 -62.60
C ALA A 509 -2.45 36.88 -63.18
N PRO A 510 -1.77 36.77 -64.35
CA PRO A 510 -1.00 37.86 -64.90
C PRO A 510 -1.92 38.88 -65.59
N SER A 511 -1.64 40.17 -65.38
CA SER A 511 -2.11 41.27 -66.21
C SER A 511 -0.93 42.00 -66.82
#